data_AF-A0A7G5XKX5-F1
#
_entry.id   AF-A0A7G5XKX5-F1
#
_cell.length_a   1.000
_cell.length_b   1.000
_cell.length_c   1.000
_cell.angle_alpha   90.00
_cell.angle_beta   90.00
_cell.angle_gamma   90.00
#
_symmetry.space_group_name_H-M   'P 1'
#
loop_
_entity.id
_entity.type
_entity.pdbx_description
1 polymer ?
#
loop_
_entity_poly.entity_id
_entity_poly.type
_entity_poly.pdbx_seq_one_letter_code
_entity_poly.pdbx_strand_id
1 'polypeptide(L)'
;MKQKTTFFQVFEKKRNEIQNIMLEKYRETIEQARDESKLEIHSKELNELYNAHRQQLYKLGKNSRFLIEIDDSLKANKNETFENLFNANILQISKKEGDGVIIDLAQLDAISKAISEIRRLTNEYLTEDKKENVSKQIELQWKGGELELVHLVYSLFHAKLLTNGKNQITHLVEQVAEAFNHKLGKNWQINLSESINDRKADYQPKVIEKIVKAYTDYSNKQIEINEKKDA
;
A
#
# COMPACT_ATOMS: atom_id res chain seq x y z
N MET A 1 6.62 39.35 -22.14
CA MET A 1 7.53 38.24 -21.79
C MET A 1 6.67 37.00 -21.53
N LYS A 2 6.92 35.86 -22.20
CA LYS A 2 6.22 34.61 -21.86
C LYS A 2 6.78 34.11 -20.51
N GLN A 3 5.92 33.89 -19.52
CA GLN A 3 6.33 33.26 -18.26
C GLN A 3 6.91 31.87 -18.55
N LYS A 4 8.05 31.53 -17.95
CA LYS A 4 8.63 30.19 -18.05
C LYS A 4 7.74 29.21 -17.28
N THR A 5 7.40 28.09 -17.90
CA THR A 5 6.63 27.00 -17.26
C THR A 5 7.41 26.42 -16.09
N THR A 6 6.76 26.27 -14.93
CA THR A 6 7.37 25.66 -13.73
C THR A 6 7.36 24.13 -13.82
N PHE A 7 8.20 23.44 -13.05
CA PHE A 7 8.18 21.97 -13.01
C PHE A 7 6.83 21.44 -12.49
N PHE A 8 6.25 22.12 -11.50
CA PHE A 8 4.93 21.78 -10.99
C PHE A 8 3.85 21.91 -12.08
N GLN A 9 3.88 22.96 -12.91
CA GLN A 9 2.95 23.10 -14.03
C GLN A 9 3.09 21.96 -15.05
N VAL A 10 4.31 21.50 -15.34
CA VAL A 10 4.55 20.33 -16.20
C VAL A 10 3.99 19.07 -15.57
N PHE A 11 4.28 18.83 -14.29
CA PHE A 11 3.76 17.71 -13.51
C PHE A 11 2.23 17.68 -13.50
N GLU A 12 1.60 18.80 -13.15
CA GLU A 12 0.15 18.92 -13.03
C GLU A 12 -0.55 18.69 -14.37
N LYS A 13 -0.06 19.33 -15.43
CA LYS A 13 -0.58 19.12 -16.78
C LYS A 13 -0.53 17.63 -17.14
N LYS A 14 0.63 17.00 -16.96
CA LYS A 14 0.81 15.59 -17.34
C LYS A 14 -0.03 14.65 -16.48
N ARG A 15 -0.12 14.91 -15.17
CA ARG A 15 -0.96 14.17 -14.24
C ARG A 15 -2.41 14.19 -14.69
N ASN A 16 -2.95 15.37 -14.96
CA ASN A 16 -4.35 15.55 -15.36
C ASN A 16 -4.63 14.88 -16.71
N GLU A 17 -3.74 15.01 -17.69
CA GLU A 17 -3.86 14.29 -18.98
C GLU A 17 -3.95 12.77 -18.77
N ILE A 18 -3.02 12.19 -18.02
CA ILE A 18 -2.98 10.74 -17.79
C ILE A 18 -4.21 10.27 -17.01
N GLN A 19 -4.59 10.99 -15.95
CA GLN A 19 -5.74 10.65 -15.12
C GLN A 19 -7.03 10.65 -15.94
N ASN A 20 -7.23 11.69 -16.76
CA ASN A 20 -8.44 11.79 -17.60
C ASN A 20 -8.52 10.63 -18.59
N ILE A 21 -7.42 10.29 -19.27
CA ILE A 21 -7.37 9.15 -20.19
C ILE A 21 -7.76 7.85 -19.49
N MET A 22 -7.24 7.61 -18.27
CA MET A 22 -7.57 6.39 -17.51
C MET A 22 -9.04 6.35 -17.11
N LEU A 23 -9.59 7.48 -16.63
CA LEU A 23 -10.98 7.57 -16.20
C LEU A 23 -11.96 7.49 -17.36
N GLU A 24 -11.64 8.09 -18.51
CA GLU A 24 -12.43 7.98 -19.74
C GLU A 24 -12.46 6.54 -20.23
N LYS A 25 -11.29 5.89 -20.37
CA LYS A 25 -11.21 4.47 -20.75
C LYS A 25 -12.04 3.59 -19.79
N TYR A 26 -11.93 3.81 -18.49
CA TYR A 26 -12.69 3.07 -17.50
C TYR A 26 -14.20 3.27 -17.69
N ARG A 27 -14.66 4.52 -17.85
CA ARG A 27 -16.09 4.84 -18.05
C ARG A 27 -16.64 4.19 -19.31
N GLU A 28 -15.92 4.29 -20.43
CA GLU A 28 -16.32 3.65 -21.69
C GLU A 28 -16.43 2.13 -21.53
N THR A 29 -15.46 1.51 -20.87
CA THR A 29 -15.44 0.05 -20.66
C THR A 29 -16.62 -0.40 -19.80
N ILE A 30 -16.97 0.36 -18.77
CA ILE A 30 -18.11 0.08 -17.89
C ILE A 30 -19.45 0.35 -18.56
N GLU A 31 -19.56 1.38 -19.39
CA GLU A 31 -20.78 1.72 -20.11
C GLU A 31 -21.13 0.67 -21.16
N GLN A 32 -20.11 0.08 -21.80
CA GLN A 32 -20.28 -1.02 -22.77
C GLN A 32 -20.56 -2.38 -22.12
N ALA A 33 -20.34 -2.50 -20.81
CA ALA A 33 -20.58 -3.73 -20.08
C ALA A 33 -22.06 -3.99 -19.85
N ARG A 34 -22.49 -5.26 -19.99
CA ARG A 34 -23.78 -5.71 -19.45
C ARG A 34 -23.79 -5.54 -17.93
N ASP A 35 -24.94 -5.23 -17.35
CA ASP A 35 -25.06 -4.97 -15.90
C ASP A 35 -24.51 -6.09 -15.03
N GLU A 36 -24.73 -7.34 -15.43
CA GLU A 36 -24.22 -8.54 -14.73
C GLU A 36 -22.68 -8.63 -14.70
N SER A 37 -21.98 -8.01 -15.67
CA SER A 37 -20.53 -8.04 -15.83
C SER A 37 -19.84 -6.76 -15.34
N LYS A 38 -20.58 -5.69 -15.02
CA LYS A 38 -20.01 -4.40 -14.59
C LYS A 38 -19.08 -4.54 -13.39
N LEU A 39 -19.47 -5.35 -12.40
CA LEU A 39 -18.65 -5.57 -11.19
C LEU A 39 -17.36 -6.36 -11.48
N GLU A 40 -17.41 -7.34 -12.39
CA GLU A 40 -16.24 -8.10 -12.80
C GLU A 40 -15.25 -7.21 -13.55
N ILE A 41 -15.75 -6.43 -14.51
CA ILE A 41 -14.96 -5.46 -15.28
C ILE A 41 -14.37 -4.40 -14.35
N HIS A 42 -15.16 -3.87 -13.42
CA HIS A 42 -14.70 -2.94 -12.40
C HIS A 42 -13.52 -3.49 -11.59
N SER A 43 -13.64 -4.73 -11.11
CA SER A 43 -12.59 -5.39 -10.32
C SER A 43 -11.34 -5.65 -11.16
N LYS A 44 -11.51 -6.01 -12.44
CA LYS A 44 -10.41 -6.20 -13.38
C LYS A 44 -9.64 -4.90 -13.61
N GLU A 45 -10.33 -3.81 -13.94
CA GLU A 45 -9.70 -2.50 -14.18
C GLU A 45 -8.98 -1.97 -12.93
N LEU A 46 -9.55 -2.16 -11.73
CA LEU A 46 -8.87 -1.83 -10.47
C LEU A 46 -7.58 -2.64 -10.29
N ASN A 47 -7.60 -3.94 -10.57
CA ASN A 47 -6.41 -4.78 -10.48
C ASN A 47 -5.33 -4.38 -11.49
N GLU A 48 -5.72 -4.03 -12.72
CA GLU A 48 -4.80 -3.50 -13.72
C GLU A 48 -4.14 -2.20 -13.25
N LEU A 49 -4.91 -1.28 -12.67
CA LEU A 49 -4.38 -0.04 -12.11
C LEU A 49 -3.45 -0.29 -10.91
N TYR A 50 -3.75 -1.25 -10.04
CA TYR A 50 -2.83 -1.63 -8.94
C TYR A 50 -1.50 -2.17 -9.46
N ASN A 51 -1.55 -2.99 -10.50
CA ASN A 51 -0.34 -3.52 -11.13
C ASN A 51 0.48 -2.40 -11.77
N ALA A 52 -0.17 -1.48 -12.50
CA ALA A 52 0.47 -0.31 -13.07
C ALA A 52 1.08 0.59 -11.99
N HIS A 53 0.36 0.83 -10.89
CA HIS A 53 0.86 1.59 -9.74
C HIS A 53 2.13 0.96 -9.16
N ARG A 54 2.11 -0.37 -8.95
CA ARG A 54 3.26 -1.10 -8.41
C ARG A 54 4.47 -1.04 -9.34
N GLN A 55 4.27 -1.21 -10.65
CA GLN A 55 5.32 -1.07 -11.65
C GLN A 55 5.92 0.35 -11.63
N GLN A 56 5.07 1.37 -11.49
CA GLN A 56 5.53 2.76 -11.44
C GLN A 56 6.31 3.07 -10.15
N LEU A 57 5.91 2.51 -9.01
CA LEU A 57 6.69 2.57 -7.77
C LEU A 57 8.08 1.95 -7.95
N TYR A 58 8.17 0.77 -8.57
CA TYR A 58 9.45 0.12 -8.86
C TYR A 58 10.33 0.95 -9.77
N LYS A 59 9.75 1.53 -10.83
CA LYS A 59 10.46 2.41 -11.77
C LYS A 59 11.06 3.63 -11.07
N LEU A 60 10.29 4.29 -10.20
CA LEU A 60 10.73 5.47 -9.45
C LEU A 60 11.71 5.16 -8.32
N GLY A 61 11.75 3.90 -7.84
CA GLY A 61 12.63 3.48 -6.76
C GLY A 61 12.51 4.38 -5.53
N LYS A 62 13.63 4.98 -5.11
CA LYS A 62 13.68 5.91 -3.96
C LYS A 62 12.80 7.16 -4.15
N ASN A 63 12.60 7.62 -5.40
CA ASN A 63 11.85 8.85 -5.67
C ASN A 63 10.33 8.65 -5.60
N SER A 64 9.86 7.41 -5.44
CA SER A 64 8.43 7.11 -5.25
C SER A 64 7.83 7.81 -4.02
N ARG A 65 8.66 8.14 -3.02
CA ARG A 65 8.24 8.84 -1.80
C ARG A 65 8.16 10.36 -1.95
N PHE A 66 8.60 10.92 -3.08
CA PHE A 66 8.74 12.36 -3.26
C PHE A 66 7.46 13.13 -2.92
N LEU A 67 6.31 12.73 -3.47
CA LEU A 67 5.04 13.43 -3.22
C LEU A 67 4.61 13.37 -1.75
N ILE A 68 4.88 12.25 -1.08
CA ILE A 68 4.60 12.08 0.35
C ILE A 68 5.49 13.02 1.18
N GLU A 69 6.76 13.16 0.81
CA GLU A 69 7.70 14.07 1.47
C GLU A 69 7.32 15.55 1.32
N ILE A 70 6.75 15.93 0.16
CA ILE A 70 6.17 17.27 -0.03
C ILE A 70 4.96 17.47 0.89
N ASP A 71 4.03 16.50 0.94
CA ASP A 71 2.86 16.58 1.82
C ASP A 71 3.23 16.64 3.31
N ASP A 72 4.24 15.89 3.72
CA ASP A 72 4.73 15.92 5.10
C ASP A 72 5.40 17.27 5.42
N SER A 73 6.11 17.85 4.46
CA SER A 73 6.68 19.20 4.59
C SER A 73 5.60 20.28 4.70
N LEU A 74 4.50 20.16 3.94
CA LEU A 74 3.34 21.06 4.06
C LEU A 74 2.66 20.99 5.42
N LYS A 75 2.52 19.78 5.99
CA LYS A 75 1.96 19.62 7.34
C LYS A 75 2.83 20.29 8.40
N ALA A 76 4.16 20.26 8.22
CA ALA A 76 5.12 20.88 9.13
C ALA A 76 5.19 22.40 8.97
N ASN A 77 5.02 22.92 7.75
CA ASN A 77 5.07 24.35 7.44
C ASN A 77 3.84 24.81 6.67
N LYS A 78 2.83 25.28 7.40
CA LYS A 78 1.53 25.73 6.85
C LYS A 78 1.61 27.00 6.00
N ASN A 79 2.73 27.72 6.03
CA ASN A 79 2.90 28.95 5.25
C ASN A 79 3.41 28.66 3.83
N GLU A 80 3.80 27.41 3.53
CA GLU A 80 4.24 27.03 2.19
C GLU A 80 3.15 26.41 1.33
N THR A 81 3.32 26.54 0.02
CA THR A 81 2.45 25.92 -0.98
C THR A 81 3.07 24.64 -1.53
N PHE A 82 2.21 23.72 -1.97
CA PHE A 82 2.67 22.49 -2.62
C PHE A 82 3.56 22.80 -3.83
N GLU A 83 3.17 23.79 -4.64
CA GLU A 83 3.93 24.21 -5.81
C GLU A 83 5.35 24.69 -5.45
N ASN A 84 5.49 25.52 -4.42
CA ASN A 84 6.80 26.03 -4.01
C ASN A 84 7.72 24.89 -3.56
N LEU A 85 7.22 24.02 -2.69
CA LEU A 85 7.97 22.87 -2.18
C LEU A 85 8.29 21.88 -3.31
N PHE A 86 7.34 21.61 -4.20
CA PHE A 86 7.56 20.75 -5.35
C PHE A 86 8.69 21.30 -6.24
N ASN A 87 8.59 22.56 -6.68
CA ASN A 87 9.59 23.18 -7.55
C ASN A 87 10.98 23.25 -6.90
N ALA A 88 11.06 23.51 -5.60
CA ALA A 88 12.33 23.57 -4.87
C ALA A 88 13.00 22.19 -4.77
N ASN A 89 12.24 21.15 -4.43
CA ASN A 89 12.79 19.82 -4.20
C ASN A 89 13.03 19.06 -5.50
N ILE A 90 12.15 19.20 -6.50
CA ILE A 90 12.26 18.45 -7.77
C ILE A 90 13.50 18.87 -8.57
N LEU A 91 13.95 20.12 -8.44
CA LEU A 91 15.13 20.63 -9.13
C LEU A 91 16.40 19.83 -8.80
N GLN A 92 16.52 19.32 -7.57
CA GLN A 92 17.67 18.51 -7.17
C GLN A 92 17.63 17.11 -7.79
N ILE A 93 16.44 16.56 -7.96
CA ILE A 93 16.22 15.23 -8.54
C ILE A 93 16.36 15.29 -10.06
N SER A 94 15.73 16.27 -10.72
CA SER A 94 15.79 16.41 -12.18
C SER A 94 17.21 16.69 -12.69
N LYS A 95 18.05 17.40 -11.93
CA LYS A 95 19.48 17.56 -12.26
C LYS A 95 20.26 16.25 -12.30
N LYS A 96 19.87 15.25 -11.49
CA LYS A 96 20.57 13.96 -11.38
C LYS A 96 20.00 12.91 -12.32
N GLU A 97 18.68 12.91 -12.49
CA GLU A 97 17.93 11.82 -13.13
C GLU A 97 17.21 12.25 -14.42
N GLY A 98 17.32 13.54 -14.79
CA GLY A 98 16.67 14.13 -15.95
C GLY A 98 15.20 14.51 -15.71
N ASP A 99 14.61 15.21 -16.67
CA ASP A 99 13.22 15.69 -16.58
C ASP A 99 12.18 14.55 -16.65
N GLY A 100 12.59 13.33 -17.05
CA GLY A 100 11.72 12.16 -17.11
C GLY A 100 11.09 11.79 -15.76
N VAL A 101 11.78 12.09 -14.65
CA VAL A 101 11.26 11.83 -13.29
C VAL A 101 9.96 12.58 -13.00
N ILE A 102 9.77 13.76 -13.60
CA ILE A 102 8.57 14.58 -13.42
C ILE A 102 7.36 13.89 -14.06
N ILE A 103 7.57 13.33 -15.25
CA ILE A 103 6.55 12.55 -15.97
C ILE A 103 6.21 11.28 -15.19
N ASP A 104 7.23 10.62 -14.64
CA ASP A 104 7.03 9.39 -13.86
C ASP A 104 6.28 9.64 -12.55
N LEU A 105 6.58 10.74 -11.86
CA LEU A 105 5.82 11.18 -10.68
C LEU A 105 4.39 11.56 -11.04
N ALA A 106 4.18 12.25 -12.15
CA ALA A 106 2.86 12.61 -12.65
C ALA A 106 2.01 11.36 -12.95
N GLN A 107 2.63 10.33 -13.56
CA GLN A 107 1.99 9.07 -13.82
C GLN A 107 1.64 8.31 -12.53
N LEU A 108 2.54 8.29 -11.54
CA LEU A 108 2.26 7.68 -10.24
C LEU A 108 1.05 8.34 -9.55
N ASP A 109 1.03 9.67 -9.47
CA ASP A 109 -0.08 10.42 -8.83
C ASP A 109 -1.39 10.23 -9.61
N ALA A 110 -1.35 10.25 -10.95
CA ALA A 110 -2.51 10.02 -11.79
C ALA A 110 -3.13 8.63 -11.55
N ILE A 111 -2.31 7.57 -11.50
CA ILE A 111 -2.78 6.20 -11.21
C ILE A 111 -3.40 6.14 -9.81
N SER A 112 -2.74 6.70 -8.80
CA SER A 112 -3.24 6.71 -7.41
C SER A 112 -4.61 7.40 -7.30
N LYS A 113 -4.79 8.53 -7.98
CA LYS A 113 -6.06 9.25 -8.03
C LYS A 113 -7.13 8.49 -8.82
N ALA A 114 -6.78 7.88 -9.95
CA ALA A 114 -7.69 7.03 -10.71
C ALA A 114 -8.20 5.84 -9.89
N ILE A 115 -7.31 5.16 -9.15
CA ILE A 115 -7.67 4.09 -8.20
C ILE A 115 -8.66 4.59 -7.16
N SER A 116 -8.39 5.74 -6.56
CA SER A 116 -9.24 6.31 -5.51
C SER A 116 -10.63 6.66 -6.03
N GLU A 117 -10.71 7.25 -7.22
CA GLU A 117 -11.98 7.61 -7.85
C GLU A 117 -12.76 6.37 -8.28
N ILE A 118 -12.12 5.39 -8.92
CA ILE A 118 -12.79 4.14 -9.30
C ILE A 118 -13.28 3.40 -8.04
N ARG A 119 -12.49 3.33 -6.97
CA ARG A 119 -12.94 2.76 -5.69
C ARG A 119 -14.19 3.44 -5.14
N ARG A 120 -14.32 4.76 -5.30
CA ARG A 120 -15.52 5.49 -4.88
C ARG A 120 -16.75 5.01 -5.65
N LEU A 121 -16.58 4.67 -6.93
CA LEU A 121 -17.63 4.15 -7.82
C LEU A 121 -17.95 2.67 -7.58
N THR A 122 -17.13 1.92 -6.83
CA THR A 122 -17.40 0.50 -6.52
C THR A 122 -18.81 0.28 -5.95
N ASN A 123 -19.28 1.22 -5.10
CA ASN A 123 -20.59 1.16 -4.48
C ASN A 123 -21.77 1.28 -5.47
N GLU A 124 -21.53 1.78 -6.68
CA GLU A 124 -22.56 1.94 -7.72
C GLU A 124 -22.89 0.61 -8.42
N TYR A 125 -21.94 -0.35 -8.42
CA TYR A 125 -22.08 -1.64 -9.12
C TYR A 125 -22.26 -2.84 -8.18
N LEU A 126 -22.21 -2.62 -6.87
CA LEU A 126 -22.53 -3.64 -5.89
C LEU A 126 -24.05 -3.72 -5.72
N THR A 127 -24.62 -4.92 -5.89
CA THR A 127 -25.99 -5.22 -5.45
C THR A 127 -26.08 -5.14 -3.92
N GLU A 128 -27.25 -4.90 -3.34
CA GLU A 128 -27.40 -4.82 -1.88
C GLU A 128 -26.86 -6.09 -1.17
N ASP A 129 -27.16 -7.28 -1.70
CA ASP A 129 -26.61 -8.57 -1.22
C ASP A 129 -25.07 -8.68 -1.33
N LYS A 130 -24.45 -7.97 -2.30
CA LYS A 130 -23.00 -7.93 -2.47
C LYS A 130 -22.34 -6.81 -1.67
N LYS A 131 -23.05 -5.73 -1.34
CA LYS A 131 -22.59 -4.70 -0.38
C LYS A 131 -22.38 -5.30 1.00
N GLU A 132 -23.28 -6.18 1.43
CA GLU A 132 -23.10 -6.98 2.66
C GLU A 132 -21.89 -7.92 2.56
N ASN A 133 -21.65 -8.57 1.41
CA ASN A 133 -20.54 -9.52 1.26
C ASN A 133 -19.16 -8.88 0.96
N VAL A 134 -19.05 -7.65 0.46
CA VAL A 134 -17.76 -6.92 0.39
C VAL A 134 -17.30 -6.47 1.77
N SER A 135 -18.22 -6.36 2.74
CA SER A 135 -17.88 -6.19 4.15
C SER A 135 -17.47 -7.49 4.85
N LYS A 136 -17.67 -8.65 4.22
CA LYS A 136 -17.01 -9.89 4.65
C LYS A 136 -15.57 -9.83 4.16
N GLN A 137 -14.75 -9.14 4.96
CA GLN A 137 -13.38 -9.56 5.20
C GLN A 137 -13.34 -11.09 5.11
N ILE A 138 -12.38 -11.64 4.36
CA ILE A 138 -11.94 -13.03 4.59
C ILE A 138 -11.91 -13.17 6.11
N GLU A 139 -12.64 -14.13 6.69
CA GLU A 139 -12.62 -14.40 8.13
C GLU A 139 -11.25 -14.97 8.48
N LEU A 140 -10.23 -14.12 8.37
CA LEU A 140 -8.91 -14.33 8.86
C LEU A 140 -9.10 -14.32 10.37
N GLN A 141 -8.87 -15.48 10.98
CA GLN A 141 -8.91 -15.61 12.43
C GLN A 141 -7.48 -15.83 12.91
N TRP A 142 -6.97 -14.91 13.74
CA TRP A 142 -5.73 -15.18 14.45
C TRP A 142 -5.97 -16.23 15.52
N LYS A 143 -5.26 -17.37 15.41
CA LYS A 143 -5.34 -18.48 16.37
C LYS A 143 -4.24 -18.46 17.44
N GLY A 144 -3.25 -17.56 17.31
CA GLY A 144 -2.22 -17.39 18.32
C GLY A 144 -2.70 -16.56 19.51
N GLY A 145 -1.85 -16.41 20.52
CA GLY A 145 -2.11 -15.49 21.62
C GLY A 145 -1.97 -14.02 21.20
N GLU A 146 -2.54 -13.11 22.00
CA GLU A 146 -2.39 -11.66 21.80
C GLU A 146 -0.91 -11.24 21.78
N LEU A 147 -0.11 -11.73 22.73
CA LEU A 147 1.33 -11.47 22.80
C LEU A 147 2.07 -11.91 21.52
N GLU A 148 1.68 -13.05 20.93
CA GLU A 148 2.27 -13.56 19.69
C GLU A 148 1.91 -12.66 18.49
N LEU A 149 0.67 -12.14 18.45
CA LEU A 149 0.23 -11.20 17.42
C LEU A 149 1.04 -9.90 17.50
N VAL A 150 1.12 -9.32 18.70
CA VAL A 150 1.85 -8.07 18.94
C VAL A 150 3.32 -8.22 18.54
N HIS A 151 4.00 -9.28 19.00
CA HIS A 151 5.40 -9.52 18.64
C HIS A 151 5.62 -9.73 17.14
N LEU A 152 4.71 -10.42 16.45
CA LEU A 152 4.81 -10.62 15.00
C LEU A 152 4.70 -9.28 14.27
N VAL A 153 3.69 -8.47 14.58
CA VAL A 153 3.50 -7.15 13.96
C VAL A 153 4.71 -6.26 14.21
N TYR A 154 5.26 -6.29 15.43
CA TYR A 154 6.45 -5.53 15.77
C TYR A 154 7.67 -5.97 14.97
N SER A 155 7.89 -7.28 14.87
CA SER A 155 9.00 -7.85 14.10
C SER A 155 8.91 -7.44 12.63
N LEU A 156 7.72 -7.51 12.04
CA LEU A 156 7.48 -7.10 10.65
C LEU A 156 7.66 -5.60 10.44
N PHE A 157 7.22 -4.77 11.40
CA PHE A 157 7.42 -3.33 11.36
C PHE A 157 8.91 -2.96 11.37
N HIS A 158 9.69 -3.50 12.30
CA HIS A 158 11.12 -3.23 12.39
C HIS A 158 11.92 -3.80 11.21
N ALA A 159 11.50 -4.93 10.66
CA ALA A 159 12.05 -5.49 9.43
C ALA A 159 11.65 -4.67 8.17
N LYS A 160 10.80 -3.65 8.31
CA LYS A 160 10.24 -2.85 7.20
C LYS A 160 9.44 -3.68 6.19
N LEU A 161 8.89 -4.80 6.65
CA LEU A 161 8.03 -5.69 5.86
C LEU A 161 6.54 -5.36 6.04
N LEU A 162 6.19 -4.54 7.03
CA LEU A 162 4.83 -4.09 7.28
C LEU A 162 4.84 -2.64 7.80
N THR A 163 3.98 -1.78 7.26
CA THR A 163 3.80 -0.39 7.71
C THR A 163 2.34 0.02 7.52
N ASN A 164 1.91 1.08 8.20
CA ASN A 164 0.66 1.78 7.90
C ASN A 164 0.95 3.20 7.39
N GLY A 165 -0.09 3.91 6.94
CA GLY A 165 0.02 5.25 6.37
C GLY A 165 0.56 6.32 7.33
N LYS A 166 0.60 6.05 8.64
CA LYS A 166 1.14 6.95 9.68
C LYS A 166 2.49 6.48 10.24
N ASN A 167 3.00 5.34 9.78
CA ASN A 167 4.17 4.65 10.33
C ASN A 167 4.13 4.52 11.87
N GLN A 168 2.93 4.30 12.42
CA GLN A 168 2.68 4.19 13.85
C GLN A 168 2.38 2.73 14.20
N ILE A 169 3.34 2.10 14.87
CA ILE A 169 3.32 0.69 15.21
C ILE A 169 2.11 0.29 16.09
N THR A 170 1.65 1.18 16.98
CA THR A 170 0.50 0.90 17.83
C THR A 170 -0.80 0.80 17.03
N HIS A 171 -1.05 1.79 16.16
CA HIS A 171 -2.18 1.74 15.22
C HIS A 171 -2.04 0.58 14.22
N LEU A 172 -0.82 0.18 13.87
CA LEU A 172 -0.61 -0.96 12.99
C LEU A 172 -1.05 -2.27 13.67
N VAL A 173 -0.75 -2.45 14.96
CA VAL A 173 -1.24 -3.62 15.71
C VAL A 173 -2.77 -3.66 15.75
N GLU A 174 -3.43 -2.53 16.00
CA GLU A 174 -4.90 -2.44 16.01
C GLU A 174 -5.49 -2.81 14.64
N GLN A 175 -4.94 -2.26 13.56
CA GLN A 175 -5.37 -2.56 12.19
C GLN A 175 -5.17 -4.04 11.82
N VAL A 176 -4.05 -4.63 12.25
CA VAL A 176 -3.78 -6.05 12.00
C VAL A 176 -4.71 -6.93 12.83
N ALA A 177 -4.97 -6.57 14.08
CA ALA A 177 -5.91 -7.30 14.94
C ALA A 177 -7.33 -7.26 14.38
N GLU A 178 -7.78 -6.08 13.92
CA GLU A 178 -9.06 -5.92 13.21
C GLU A 178 -9.11 -6.78 11.94
N ALA A 179 -8.04 -6.79 11.13
CA ALA A 179 -7.96 -7.62 9.94
C ALA A 179 -8.02 -9.13 10.24
N PHE A 180 -7.58 -9.55 11.43
CA PHE A 180 -7.64 -10.94 11.91
C PHE A 180 -8.84 -11.24 12.81
N ASN A 181 -9.84 -10.35 12.87
CA ASN A 181 -10.99 -10.46 13.76
C ASN A 181 -10.58 -10.82 15.21
N HIS A 182 -9.46 -10.24 15.66
CA HIS A 182 -8.86 -10.52 16.96
C HIS A 182 -9.10 -9.35 17.90
N LYS A 183 -9.75 -9.61 19.03
CA LYS A 183 -10.03 -8.59 20.02
C LYS A 183 -8.83 -8.40 20.94
N LEU A 184 -8.20 -7.24 20.83
CA LEU A 184 -7.15 -6.82 21.77
C LEU A 184 -7.75 -6.49 23.15
N GLY A 185 -7.06 -6.89 24.21
CA GLY A 185 -7.36 -6.54 25.59
C GLY A 185 -7.10 -5.06 25.87
N LYS A 186 -7.75 -4.52 26.90
CA LYS A 186 -7.70 -3.08 27.24
C LYS A 186 -6.29 -2.53 27.47
N ASN A 187 -5.33 -3.39 27.81
CA ASN A 187 -3.95 -3.04 28.14
C ASN A 187 -2.93 -3.83 27.28
N TRP A 188 -3.29 -4.20 26.06
CA TRP A 188 -2.40 -4.96 25.18
C TRP A 188 -1.04 -4.27 24.94
N GLN A 189 -0.96 -2.95 25.12
CA GLN A 189 0.27 -2.18 25.01
C GLN A 189 1.28 -2.52 26.12
N ILE A 190 0.88 -3.15 27.22
CA ILE A 190 1.81 -3.63 28.27
C ILE A 190 2.70 -4.77 27.73
N ASN A 191 2.22 -5.51 26.73
CA ASN A 191 3.00 -6.53 26.03
C ASN A 191 4.25 -5.95 25.34
N LEU A 192 4.32 -4.62 25.18
CA LEU A 192 5.48 -3.89 24.67
C LEU A 192 6.59 -3.76 25.72
N SER A 193 6.23 -3.57 26.99
CA SER A 193 7.15 -3.33 28.09
C SER A 193 7.57 -4.60 28.82
N GLU A 194 6.65 -5.56 28.99
CA GLU A 194 6.94 -6.84 29.68
C GLU A 194 7.88 -7.75 28.87
N SER A 195 8.02 -7.53 27.56
CA SER A 195 8.92 -8.31 26.70
C SER A 195 10.35 -7.76 26.66
N ILE A 196 10.54 -6.47 26.94
CA ILE A 196 11.85 -5.79 26.88
C ILE A 196 12.55 -5.81 28.24
N ASN A 197 11.82 -5.69 29.34
CA ASN A 197 12.43 -5.50 30.66
C ASN A 197 12.78 -6.81 31.39
N ASP A 198 12.14 -7.93 31.07
CA ASP A 198 12.31 -9.20 31.81
C ASP A 198 13.00 -10.32 31.02
N ARG A 199 13.54 -10.05 29.81
CA ARG A 199 14.06 -11.11 28.94
C ARG A 199 15.54 -10.90 28.59
N LYS A 200 16.28 -12.01 28.66
CA LYS A 200 17.71 -12.11 28.32
C LYS A 200 17.96 -11.64 26.88
N ALA A 201 19.17 -11.17 26.59
CA ALA A 201 19.57 -10.59 25.30
C ALA A 201 19.35 -11.51 24.08
N ASP A 202 19.16 -12.80 24.31
CA ASP A 202 18.94 -13.87 23.32
C ASP A 202 17.47 -14.30 23.18
N TYR A 203 16.53 -13.58 23.79
CA TYR A 203 15.13 -13.95 23.73
C TYR A 203 14.53 -13.82 22.32
N GLN A 204 13.94 -14.92 21.82
CA GLN A 204 13.18 -14.94 20.58
C GLN A 204 11.68 -15.16 20.85
N PRO A 205 10.78 -14.38 20.22
CA PRO A 205 9.35 -14.63 20.30
C PRO A 205 8.96 -16.01 19.73
N LYS A 206 8.19 -16.79 20.48
CA LYS A 206 7.73 -18.15 20.10
C LYS A 206 7.05 -18.19 18.72
N VAL A 207 6.36 -17.12 18.34
CA VAL A 207 5.71 -17.00 17.03
C VAL A 207 6.71 -17.08 15.87
N ILE A 208 7.92 -16.53 16.04
CA ILE A 208 8.95 -16.52 15.00
C ILE A 208 9.52 -17.93 14.83
N GLU A 209 9.81 -18.63 15.93
CA GLU A 209 10.28 -20.03 15.89
C GLU A 209 9.26 -20.94 15.16
N LYS A 210 7.97 -20.78 15.47
CA LYS A 210 6.89 -21.52 14.80
C LYS A 210 6.86 -21.24 13.29
N ILE A 211 7.02 -19.98 12.88
CA ILE A 211 7.02 -19.57 11.47
C ILE A 211 8.23 -20.16 10.74
N VAL A 212 9.43 -20.05 11.31
CA VAL A 212 10.67 -20.59 10.71
C VAL A 212 10.56 -22.10 10.53
N LYS A 213 10.08 -22.82 11.55
CA LYS A 213 9.87 -24.26 11.47
C LYS A 213 8.87 -24.63 10.37
N ALA A 214 7.70 -23.99 10.35
CA ALA A 214 6.66 -24.27 9.35
C ALA A 214 7.15 -24.02 7.91
N TYR A 215 7.93 -22.96 7.69
CA TYR A 215 8.54 -22.68 6.38
C TYR A 215 9.58 -23.73 5.97
N THR A 216 10.39 -24.19 6.93
CA THR A 216 11.38 -25.25 6.69
C THR A 216 10.69 -26.56 6.32
N ASP A 217 9.67 -26.97 7.08
CA ASP A 217 8.88 -28.18 6.81
C ASP A 217 8.22 -28.13 5.41
N TYR A 218 7.66 -26.98 5.05
CA TYR A 218 7.08 -26.76 3.71
C TYR A 218 8.14 -26.88 2.60
N SER A 219 9.29 -26.23 2.77
CA SER A 219 10.37 -26.24 1.78
C SER A 219 10.90 -27.65 1.52
N ASN A 220 11.15 -28.41 2.59
CA ASN A 220 11.60 -29.81 2.49
C ASN A 220 10.59 -30.68 1.74
N LYS A 221 9.29 -30.51 2.04
CA LYS A 221 8.23 -31.23 1.33
C LYS A 221 8.21 -30.94 -0.18
N GLN A 222 8.50 -29.71 -0.60
CA GLN A 222 8.57 -29.36 -2.02
C GLN A 222 9.76 -30.01 -2.73
N ILE A 223 10.91 -30.09 -2.05
CA ILE A 223 12.10 -30.76 -2.58
C ILE A 223 11.82 -32.25 -2.81
N GLU A 224 11.25 -32.94 -1.82
CA GLU A 224 10.90 -34.37 -1.93
C GLU A 224 9.88 -34.65 -3.05
N ILE A 225 8.94 -33.73 -3.30
CA ILE A 225 7.97 -33.86 -4.40
C ILE A 225 8.68 -33.78 -5.76
N ASN A 226 9.70 -32.93 -5.89
CA ASN A 226 10.42 -32.76 -7.14
C ASN A 226 11.37 -33.94 -7.39
N GLU A 227 12.09 -34.42 -6.36
CA GLU A 227 12.95 -35.61 -6.48
C GLU A 227 12.17 -36.87 -6.88
N LYS A 228 10.91 -37.00 -6.44
CA LYS A 228 10.01 -38.10 -6.85
C LYS A 228 9.43 -37.96 -8.25
N LYS A 229 9.47 -36.78 -8.87
CA LYS A 229 9.04 -36.57 -10.25
C LYS A 229 10.15 -36.86 -11.25
N ASP A 230 11.40 -36.73 -10.80
CA ASP A 230 12.60 -36.95 -11.61
C ASP A 230 13.12 -38.40 -11.54
N ALA A 231 12.52 -39.24 -10.68
CA ALA A 231 12.80 -40.68 -10.52
C ALA A 231 11.78 -41.55 -11.26
#